data_AF-A0A6H2A3G8-F1
#
_entry.id   AF-A0A6H2A3G8-F1
#
_cell.length_a   1.000
_cell.length_b   1.000
_cell.length_c   1.000
_cell.angle_alpha   90.00
_cell.angle_beta   90.00
_cell.angle_gamma   90.00
#
_symmetry.space_group_name_H-M   'P 1'
#
loop_
_entity.id
_entity.type
_entity.pdbx_description
1 polymer ?
#
loop_
_entity_poly.entity_id
_entity_poly.type
_entity_poly.pdbx_seq_one_letter_code
_entity_poly.pdbx_strand_id
1 'polypeptide(L)'
;MIKRITVKDIRITLTIAKIAKVVGVNSELDDGNHIVMWDFDDVPLGDVKDALRRVQTRFLLSDILILRSSEPDNYLAYCFTSMDWRRAVMIVAETEHVDYQFFRFGVYRGHFTLRVGPKSKNKPYLVSRLDGYELPDCSVNELDSWVKYETLSWR
;
A
#
# COMPACT_ATOMS: atom_id res chain seq x y z
N MET A 1 18.07 -1.18 -21.07
CA MET A 1 18.55 -2.27 -21.93
C MET A 1 18.30 -3.60 -21.23
N ILE A 2 17.68 -4.56 -21.91
CA ILE A 2 17.55 -5.93 -21.40
C ILE A 2 18.28 -6.84 -22.39
N LYS A 3 19.28 -7.59 -21.92
CA LYS A 3 19.92 -8.67 -22.67
C LYS A 3 19.51 -10.00 -22.06
N ARG A 4 19.00 -10.89 -22.89
CA ARG A 4 18.63 -12.25 -22.49
C ARG A 4 19.53 -13.22 -23.22
N ILE A 5 20.14 -14.13 -22.49
CA ILE A 5 20.96 -15.22 -23.03
C ILE A 5 20.38 -16.51 -22.48
N THR A 6 20.05 -17.44 -23.37
CA THR A 6 19.57 -18.78 -22.99
C THR A 6 20.64 -19.78 -23.36
N VAL A 7 21.09 -20.59 -22.39
CA VAL A 7 22.03 -21.70 -22.61
C VAL A 7 21.37 -22.96 -22.07
N LYS A 8 20.99 -23.87 -22.97
CA LYS A 8 20.12 -25.03 -22.67
C LYS A 8 18.85 -24.57 -21.95
N ASP A 9 18.61 -25.09 -20.75
CA ASP A 9 17.41 -24.81 -19.95
C ASP A 9 17.61 -23.65 -18.96
N ILE A 10 18.77 -22.97 -19.02
CA ILE A 10 19.10 -21.83 -18.15
C ILE A 10 18.91 -20.53 -18.93
N ARG A 11 18.05 -19.65 -18.41
CA ARG A 11 17.85 -18.29 -18.93
C ARG A 11 18.53 -17.27 -18.01
N ILE A 12 19.55 -16.59 -18.55
CA ILE A 12 20.23 -15.48 -17.90
C ILE A 12 19.64 -14.17 -18.44
N THR A 13 19.15 -13.30 -17.54
CA THR A 13 18.63 -11.98 -17.90
C THR A 13 19.49 -10.89 -17.26
N LEU A 14 20.12 -10.07 -18.09
CA LEU A 14 20.85 -8.86 -17.70
C LEU A 14 19.97 -7.65 -17.99
N THR A 15 19.65 -6.87 -16.96
CA THR A 15 18.86 -5.64 -17.10
C THR A 15 19.69 -4.45 -16.63
N ILE A 16 19.89 -3.48 -17.52
CA ILE A 16 20.40 -2.15 -17.17
C ILE A 16 19.23 -1.18 -17.29
N ALA A 17 18.81 -0.62 -16.17
CA ALA A 17 17.70 0.31 -16.08
C ALA A 17 18.03 1.45 -15.12
N LYS A 18 17.39 2.61 -15.31
CA LYS A 18 17.43 3.69 -14.34
C LYS A 18 16.66 3.25 -13.09
N ILE A 19 17.22 3.53 -11.92
CA ILE A 19 16.56 3.30 -10.64
C ILE A 19 16.06 4.61 -10.05
N ALA A 20 14.98 4.54 -9.30
CA ALA A 20 14.50 5.60 -8.42
C ALA A 20 14.57 5.11 -6.97
N LYS A 21 15.13 5.93 -6.08
CA LYS A 21 15.12 5.68 -4.65
C LYS A 21 13.83 6.22 -4.08
N VAL A 22 13.06 5.35 -3.44
CA VAL A 22 11.75 5.69 -2.86
C VAL A 22 11.73 5.34 -1.38
N VAL A 23 10.87 6.04 -0.66
CA VAL A 23 10.61 5.81 0.75
C VAL A 23 9.21 5.23 0.87
N GLY A 24 9.10 4.09 1.56
CA GLY A 24 7.83 3.52 1.99
C GLY A 24 7.74 3.46 3.51
N VAL A 25 6.52 3.29 3.99
CA VAL A 25 6.20 3.05 5.39
C VAL A 25 5.50 1.69 5.50
N ASN A 26 5.93 0.89 6.46
CA ASN A 26 5.32 -0.41 6.73
C ASN A 26 4.13 -0.27 7.67
N SER A 27 3.24 -1.25 7.66
CA SER A 27 2.05 -1.29 8.51
C SER A 27 2.32 -1.65 9.97
N GLU A 28 3.50 -2.19 10.28
CA GLU A 28 3.88 -2.67 11.61
C GLU A 28 4.11 -1.53 12.61
N LEU A 29 3.61 -1.75 13.83
CA LEU A 29 3.76 -0.91 15.02
C LEU A 29 4.78 -1.53 15.98
N ASP A 30 5.27 -0.73 16.95
CA ASP A 30 6.29 -1.15 17.94
C ASP A 30 5.89 -2.41 18.75
N ASP A 31 4.59 -2.67 18.92
CA ASP A 31 4.05 -3.80 19.66
C ASP A 31 3.84 -5.07 18.80
N GLY A 32 4.20 -5.01 17.51
CA GLY A 32 4.00 -6.08 16.54
C GLY A 32 2.58 -6.17 15.97
N ASN A 33 1.67 -5.27 16.36
CA ASN A 33 0.40 -5.10 15.65
C ASN A 33 0.61 -4.33 14.36
N HIS A 34 -0.47 -4.20 13.58
CA HIS A 34 -0.47 -3.49 12.32
C HIS A 34 -1.64 -2.54 12.20
N ILE A 35 -1.41 -1.44 11.50
CA ILE A 35 -2.50 -0.66 10.91
C ILE A 35 -2.95 -1.28 9.59
N VAL A 36 -4.15 -0.92 9.14
CA VAL A 36 -4.63 -1.36 7.82
C VAL A 36 -4.23 -0.36 6.76
N MET A 37 -3.67 -0.88 5.67
CA MET A 37 -3.20 -0.13 4.51
C MET A 37 -3.76 -0.74 3.24
N TRP A 38 -4.07 0.11 2.26
CA TRP A 38 -4.52 -0.33 0.94
C TRP A 38 -3.81 0.43 -0.17
N ASP A 39 -3.54 -0.25 -1.28
CA ASP A 39 -3.07 0.32 -2.53
C ASP A 39 -4.05 -0.06 -3.65
N PHE A 40 -4.44 0.94 -4.44
CA PHE A 40 -5.37 0.81 -5.55
C PHE A 40 -4.73 1.38 -6.81
N ASP A 41 -4.71 0.60 -7.89
CA ASP A 41 -4.16 1.01 -9.19
C ASP A 41 -5.24 0.92 -10.28
N ASP A 42 -5.46 2.03 -10.98
CA ASP A 42 -6.44 2.19 -12.06
C ASP A 42 -7.90 1.95 -11.62
N VAL A 43 -8.25 2.48 -10.43
CA VAL A 43 -9.59 2.33 -9.83
C VAL A 43 -10.19 3.72 -9.56
N PRO A 44 -11.38 4.05 -10.11
CA PRO A 44 -12.03 5.33 -9.82
C PRO A 44 -12.23 5.58 -8.32
N LEU A 45 -12.07 6.84 -7.88
CA LEU A 45 -12.20 7.20 -6.46
C LEU A 45 -13.55 6.78 -5.85
N GLY A 46 -14.64 6.78 -6.63
CA GLY A 46 -15.96 6.33 -6.17
C GLY A 46 -15.94 4.88 -5.70
N ASP A 47 -15.42 3.99 -6.55
CA ASP A 47 -15.33 2.55 -6.28
C ASP A 47 -14.39 2.26 -5.10
N VAL A 48 -13.28 3.00 -5.00
CA VAL A 48 -12.37 2.94 -3.83
C VAL A 48 -13.13 3.28 -2.54
N LYS A 49 -13.90 4.36 -2.53
CA LYS A 49 -14.67 4.77 -1.34
C LYS A 49 -15.72 3.73 -0.97
N ASP A 50 -16.41 3.15 -1.94
CA ASP A 50 -17.45 2.16 -1.70
C ASP A 50 -16.86 0.84 -1.16
N ALA A 51 -15.74 0.38 -1.73
CA ALA A 51 -15.02 -0.80 -1.25
C ALA A 51 -14.51 -0.61 0.19
N LEU A 52 -13.87 0.54 0.47
CA LEU A 52 -13.38 0.87 1.80
C LEU A 52 -14.53 1.02 2.80
N ARG A 53 -15.66 1.61 2.41
CA ARG A 53 -16.82 1.77 3.31
C ARG A 53 -17.41 0.41 3.70
N ARG A 54 -17.50 -0.56 2.78
CA ARG A 54 -17.99 -1.91 3.08
C ARG A 54 -17.18 -2.58 4.20
N VAL A 55 -15.85 -2.55 4.09
CA VAL A 55 -14.98 -3.14 5.12
C VAL A 55 -14.95 -2.30 6.39
N GLN A 56 -14.98 -0.96 6.28
CA GLN A 56 -15.05 -0.08 7.45
C GLN A 56 -16.26 -0.37 8.32
N THR A 57 -17.45 -0.51 7.72
CA THR A 57 -18.68 -0.84 8.45
C THR A 57 -18.63 -2.26 9.00
N ARG A 58 -18.15 -3.24 8.24
CA ARG A 58 -18.10 -4.65 8.67
C ARG A 58 -17.15 -4.87 9.85
N PHE A 59 -16.03 -4.17 9.87
CA PHE A 59 -14.96 -4.37 10.86
C PHE A 59 -14.91 -3.28 11.94
N LEU A 60 -15.84 -2.31 11.91
CA LEU A 60 -15.92 -1.17 12.84
C LEU A 60 -14.61 -0.37 12.89
N LEU A 61 -14.07 -0.06 11.71
CA LEU A 61 -12.79 0.62 11.61
C LEU A 61 -12.91 2.13 11.92
N SER A 62 -11.80 2.72 12.33
CA SER A 62 -11.67 4.16 12.52
C SER A 62 -11.76 4.93 11.19
N ASP A 63 -11.46 6.23 11.22
CA ASP A 63 -11.36 7.03 10.01
C ASP A 63 -10.39 6.39 8.99
N ILE A 64 -10.80 6.39 7.72
CA ILE A 64 -9.94 5.98 6.61
C ILE A 64 -9.54 7.22 5.82
N LEU A 65 -8.24 7.47 5.75
CA LEU A 65 -7.66 8.56 4.97
C LEU A 65 -7.31 8.04 3.58
N ILE A 66 -7.85 8.69 2.53
CA ILE A 66 -7.60 8.32 1.14
C ILE A 66 -6.72 9.39 0.49
N LEU A 67 -5.53 8.97 0.07
CA LEU A 67 -4.55 9.82 -0.59
C LEU A 67 -4.44 9.42 -2.06
N ARG A 68 -4.32 10.39 -2.96
CA ARG A 68 -3.96 10.10 -4.35
C ARG A 68 -2.44 10.03 -4.46
N SER A 69 -1.92 8.92 -4.97
CA SER A 69 -0.47 8.68 -5.13
C SER A 69 0.05 9.00 -6.53
N SER A 70 -0.78 8.83 -7.56
CA SER A 70 -0.54 9.33 -8.91
C SER A 70 -1.85 9.59 -9.64
N GLU A 71 -1.79 10.48 -10.64
CA GLU A 71 -2.89 10.74 -11.55
C GLU A 71 -2.99 9.64 -12.62
N PRO A 72 -4.19 9.34 -13.14
CA PRO A 72 -5.49 9.87 -12.70
C PRO A 72 -6.07 9.11 -11.49
N ASP A 73 -5.93 7.79 -11.47
CA ASP A 73 -6.68 6.90 -10.57
C ASP A 73 -5.76 5.92 -9.84
N ASN A 74 -4.85 6.44 -9.02
CA ASN A 74 -4.02 5.63 -8.12
C ASN A 74 -4.17 6.17 -6.70
N TYR A 75 -4.60 5.33 -5.77
CA TYR A 75 -4.97 5.74 -4.42
C TYR A 75 -4.31 4.85 -3.37
N LEU A 76 -3.91 5.47 -2.27
CA LEU A 76 -3.46 4.81 -1.05
C LEU A 76 -4.49 5.09 0.03
N ALA A 77 -4.74 4.13 0.91
CA ALA A 77 -5.56 4.38 2.09
C ALA A 77 -4.87 3.91 3.37
N TYR A 78 -5.12 4.66 4.45
CA TYR A 78 -4.62 4.38 5.79
C TYR A 78 -5.79 4.36 6.77
N CYS A 79 -5.83 3.35 7.64
CA CYS A 79 -6.74 3.28 8.77
C CYS A 79 -5.94 3.02 10.04
N PHE A 80 -5.98 3.96 10.97
CA PHE A 80 -5.24 3.91 12.23
C PHE A 80 -6.01 3.14 13.31
N THR A 81 -6.37 1.91 12.97
CA THR A 81 -6.89 0.90 13.91
C THR A 81 -5.83 -0.19 14.01
N SER A 82 -5.32 -0.41 15.21
CA SER A 82 -4.30 -1.39 15.54
C SER A 82 -4.93 -2.77 15.65
N MET A 83 -4.34 -3.75 14.97
CA MET A 83 -4.84 -5.12 15.01
C MET A 83 -3.74 -6.13 14.71
N ASP A 84 -4.00 -7.38 15.07
CA ASP A 84 -3.09 -8.46 14.73
C ASP A 84 -2.98 -8.65 13.21
N TRP A 85 -1.84 -9.19 12.78
CA TRP A 85 -1.52 -9.40 11.37
C TRP A 85 -2.59 -10.17 10.59
N ARG A 86 -3.18 -11.22 11.19
CA ARG A 86 -4.18 -12.05 10.49
C ARG A 86 -5.43 -11.24 10.20
N ARG A 87 -5.84 -10.40 11.14
CA ARG A 87 -7.00 -9.52 10.97
C ARG A 87 -6.74 -8.45 9.92
N ALA A 88 -5.56 -7.83 9.91
CA ALA A 88 -5.16 -6.88 8.86
C ALA A 88 -5.19 -7.53 7.46
N VAL A 89 -4.61 -8.73 7.32
CA VAL A 89 -4.63 -9.49 6.05
C VAL A 89 -6.05 -9.81 5.60
N MET A 90 -6.92 -10.26 6.51
CA MET A 90 -8.31 -10.57 6.19
C MET A 90 -9.06 -9.35 5.65
N ILE A 91 -8.90 -8.19 6.28
CA ILE A 91 -9.57 -6.95 5.84
C ILE A 91 -9.10 -6.56 4.44
N VAL A 92 -7.79 -6.57 4.19
CA VAL A 92 -7.25 -6.23 2.87
C VAL A 92 -7.70 -7.24 1.81
N ALA A 93 -7.72 -8.54 2.13
CA ALA A 93 -8.17 -9.60 1.22
C ALA A 93 -9.67 -9.48 0.86
N GLU A 94 -10.50 -9.01 1.78
CA GLU A 94 -11.94 -8.79 1.55
C GLU A 94 -12.25 -7.45 0.89
N THR A 95 -11.27 -6.54 0.81
CA THR A 95 -11.47 -5.23 0.18
C THR A 95 -11.39 -5.39 -1.34
N GLU A 96 -12.48 -5.06 -2.02
CA GLU A 96 -12.53 -5.08 -3.49
C GLU A 96 -11.55 -4.08 -4.10
N HIS A 97 -11.05 -4.39 -5.31
CA HIS A 97 -10.17 -3.55 -6.13
C HIS A 97 -8.75 -3.28 -5.58
N VAL A 98 -8.35 -3.87 -4.46
CA VAL A 98 -6.96 -3.78 -3.97
C VAL A 98 -6.00 -4.35 -5.01
N ASP A 99 -4.87 -3.66 -5.22
CA ASP A 99 -3.80 -4.17 -6.09
C ASP A 99 -3.32 -5.53 -5.56
N TYR A 100 -3.47 -6.55 -6.40
CA TYR A 100 -3.08 -7.91 -6.06
C TYR A 100 -1.57 -8.04 -5.82
N GLN A 101 -0.72 -7.23 -6.46
CA GLN A 101 0.72 -7.25 -6.18
C GLN A 101 1.01 -6.69 -4.80
N PHE A 102 0.41 -5.56 -4.43
CA PHE A 102 0.46 -5.02 -3.08
C PHE A 102 0.05 -6.09 -2.04
N PHE A 103 -1.11 -6.71 -2.22
CA PHE A 103 -1.60 -7.75 -1.32
C PHE A 103 -0.63 -8.94 -1.23
N ARG A 104 -0.25 -9.51 -2.39
CA ARG A 104 0.64 -10.68 -2.47
C ARG A 104 1.98 -10.43 -1.79
N PHE A 105 2.63 -9.30 -2.07
CA PHE A 105 3.92 -8.98 -1.48
C PHE A 105 3.80 -8.63 0.00
N GLY A 106 2.69 -8.01 0.42
CA GLY A 106 2.43 -7.75 1.83
C GLY A 106 2.33 -9.04 2.64
N VAL A 107 1.52 -9.99 2.15
CA VAL A 107 1.38 -11.32 2.76
C VAL A 107 2.70 -12.06 2.81
N TYR A 108 3.48 -12.03 1.72
CA TYR A 108 4.79 -12.70 1.66
C TYR A 108 5.81 -12.12 2.66
N ARG A 109 5.76 -10.81 2.91
CA ARG A 109 6.72 -10.11 3.80
C ARG A 109 6.29 -10.10 5.27
N GLY A 110 5.02 -10.33 5.57
CA GLY A 110 4.47 -10.21 6.93
C GLY A 110 4.12 -8.78 7.35
N HIS A 111 4.10 -7.83 6.41
CA HIS A 111 3.63 -6.46 6.63
C HIS A 111 3.23 -5.84 5.28
N PHE A 112 2.31 -4.88 5.30
CA PHE A 112 2.01 -4.05 4.13
C PHE A 112 2.97 -2.87 4.06
N THR A 113 3.27 -2.38 2.86
CA THR A 113 4.14 -1.22 2.66
C THR A 113 3.51 -0.26 1.66
N LEU A 114 3.25 0.97 2.06
CA LEU A 114 2.80 2.03 1.16
C LEU A 114 3.94 3.00 0.88
N ARG A 115 4.05 3.43 -0.37
CA ARG A 115 5.06 4.39 -0.78
C ARG A 115 4.62 5.82 -0.41
N VAL A 116 5.46 6.51 0.35
CA VAL A 116 5.26 7.93 0.73
C VAL A 116 6.08 8.86 -0.17
N GLY A 117 7.18 8.35 -0.73
CA GLY A 117 7.99 9.08 -1.70
C GLY A 117 7.28 9.29 -3.05
N PRO A 118 7.64 10.34 -3.80
CA PRO A 118 7.01 10.63 -5.07
C PRO A 118 7.35 9.55 -6.12
N LYS A 119 6.33 9.01 -6.81
CA LYS A 119 6.50 8.20 -8.04
C LYS A 119 6.86 9.10 -9.23
N SER A 120 6.36 10.34 -9.21
CA SER A 120 6.51 11.36 -10.25
C SER A 120 6.97 12.69 -9.63
N LYS A 121 6.44 13.86 -10.05
CA LYS A 121 6.76 15.16 -9.44
C LYS A 121 6.09 15.35 -8.06
N ASN A 122 4.98 14.67 -7.80
CA ASN A 122 4.14 14.93 -6.64
C ASN A 122 4.23 13.82 -5.60
N LYS A 123 4.20 14.21 -4.32
CA LYS A 123 3.99 13.30 -3.19
C LYS A 123 2.50 12.96 -3.08
N PRO A 124 2.15 11.83 -2.45
CA PRO A 124 0.75 11.54 -2.16
C PRO A 124 0.09 12.69 -1.39
N TYR A 125 -1.14 13.02 -1.74
CA TYR A 125 -1.90 14.09 -1.09
C TYR A 125 -3.32 13.61 -0.77
N LEU A 126 -3.87 14.10 0.34
CA LEU A 126 -5.20 13.72 0.81
C LEU A 126 -6.27 14.20 -0.17
N VAL A 127 -7.13 13.30 -0.62
CA VAL A 127 -8.26 13.61 -1.51
C VAL A 127 -9.61 13.31 -0.87
N SER A 128 -9.66 12.40 0.11
CA SER A 128 -10.90 12.10 0.81
C SER A 128 -10.63 11.50 2.19
N ARG A 129 -11.66 11.54 3.03
CA ARG A 129 -11.70 10.91 4.35
C ARG A 129 -13.05 10.24 4.49
N LEU A 130 -13.05 8.99 4.96
CA LEU A 130 -14.26 8.26 5.35
C LEU A 130 -14.32 8.27 6.87
N ASP A 131 -15.26 9.00 7.45
CA ASP A 131 -15.43 9.04 8.90
C ASP A 131 -15.77 7.65 9.43
N GLY A 132 -15.02 7.22 10.44
CA GLY A 132 -15.13 5.91 11.08
C GLY A 132 -16.24 5.84 12.12
N TYR A 133 -16.40 4.62 12.66
CA TYR A 133 -17.32 4.35 13.76
C TYR A 133 -16.61 4.36 15.12
N GLU A 134 -15.30 4.13 15.10
CA GLU A 134 -14.42 4.10 16.27
C GLU A 134 -13.36 5.20 16.17
N LEU A 135 -12.80 5.60 17.31
CA LEU A 135 -11.64 6.48 17.33
C LEU A 135 -10.38 5.71 16.90
N PRO A 136 -9.42 6.37 16.23
CA PRO A 136 -8.13 5.75 15.98
C PRO A 136 -7.43 5.44 17.31
N ASP A 137 -6.82 4.25 17.40
CA ASP A 137 -6.11 3.76 18.59
C ASP A 137 -4.59 3.88 18.47
N CYS A 138 -4.11 4.36 17.33
CA CYS A 138 -2.72 4.65 17.02
C CYS A 138 -2.62 5.85 16.07
N SER A 139 -1.40 6.27 15.76
CA SER A 139 -1.10 7.43 14.96
C SER A 139 0.03 7.16 13.97
N VAL A 140 0.20 8.06 13.00
CA VAL A 140 1.29 7.97 12.01
C VAL A 140 2.69 7.97 12.63
N ASN A 141 2.84 8.53 13.84
CA ASN A 141 4.13 8.63 14.51
C ASN A 141 4.57 7.30 15.14
N GLU A 142 3.65 6.34 15.28
CA GLU A 142 3.90 5.01 15.85
C GLU A 142 4.25 3.97 14.77
N LEU A 143 4.34 4.38 13.50
CA LEU A 143 4.82 3.52 12.42
C LEU A 143 6.35 3.44 12.48
N ASP A 144 6.84 2.32 12.99
CA ASP A 144 8.25 2.10 13.35
C ASP A 144 9.18 1.98 12.12
N SER A 145 8.64 1.46 11.01
CA SER A 145 9.48 0.96 9.92
C SER A 145 9.33 1.77 8.62
N TRP A 146 10.28 2.70 8.43
CA TRP A 146 10.47 3.45 7.19
C TRP A 146 11.53 2.80 6.31
N VAL A 147 11.12 2.27 5.17
CA VAL A 147 12.01 1.52 4.27
C VAL A 147 12.41 2.37 3.08
N LYS A 148 13.72 2.48 2.85
CA LYS A 148 14.28 2.99 1.59
C LYS A 148 14.50 1.82 0.64
N TYR A 149 13.86 1.85 -0.52
CA TYR A 149 14.03 0.81 -1.53
C TYR A 149 14.17 1.41 -2.94
N GLU A 150 14.66 0.59 -3.86
CA GLU A 150 14.89 0.97 -5.25
C GLU A 150 13.77 0.39 -6.12
N THR A 151 13.24 1.21 -7.00
CA THR A 151 12.28 0.79 -8.03
C THR A 151 12.81 1.19 -9.41
N LEU A 152 12.34 0.51 -10.46
CA LEU A 152 12.66 0.92 -11.83
C LEU A 152 12.07 2.31 -12.07
N SER A 153 12.89 3.24 -12.56
CA SER A 153 12.47 4.61 -12.87
C SER A 153 11.72 4.62 -14.18
N TRP A 154 10.43 5.00 -14.11
CA TRP A 154 9.58 5.26 -15.26
C TRP A 154 9.77 6.73 -15.66
N ARG A 155 10.80 7.01 -16.46
CA ARG A 155 11.00 8.29 -17.16
C ARG A 155 11.15 8.01 -18.64
#